data_AF-A0A2I1DCD6-F1
#
_entry.id   AF-A0A2I1DCD6-F1
#
_cell.length_a   1.000
_cell.length_b   1.000
_cell.length_c   1.000
_cell.angle_alpha   90.00
_cell.angle_beta   90.00
_cell.angle_gamma   90.00
#
_symmetry.space_group_name_H-M   'P 1'
#
loop_
_entity.id
_entity.type
_entity.pdbx_description
1 polymer ?
#
loop_
_entity_poly.entity_id
_entity_poly.type
_entity_poly.pdbx_seq_one_letter_code
_entity_poly.pdbx_strand_id
1 'polypeptide(L)'
;MPLTLARRGVGALRHLSLSDTFSRPVCKTIAQSHARRISLAANNGALHPSGRHVSAAAVLPKTLANGYATKSTSDGAAKSTEGKRTTKVKTTTTKTIKAKKTKKPAPKKVLTEEQKEAADEKKKILKLKQLIKELKATALTPPKQLPSQPHLLAIGEKRKALERGPDESMPDVFRRAVALSRSISAEEQQKFAAQAEANRKTNATTREEWIKSHTPLQIKDANHARRRLANLTNKKAALLHDDRLVKRPSSAYAQFLQERIRNGDFKYMSVVEIGQRTGEEWNGMTEPEKAKYRELEVADKNRYHQEYLEVYGEEPGFITRANKAEAEA
;
A
#
# COMPACT_ATOMS: atom_id res chain seq x y z
N MET A 1 -52.61 13.49 -49.25
CA MET A 1 -53.95 13.28 -48.67
C MET A 1 -53.82 13.23 -47.15
N PRO A 2 -54.69 13.91 -46.40
CA PRO A 2 -54.42 14.30 -45.01
C PRO A 2 -55.22 13.48 -43.97
N LEU A 3 -54.90 13.72 -42.69
CA LEU A 3 -55.75 13.64 -41.48
C LEU A 3 -56.17 12.28 -40.84
N THR A 4 -55.86 12.25 -39.53
CA THR A 4 -56.71 11.94 -38.36
C THR A 4 -57.06 10.51 -37.91
N LEU A 5 -56.70 10.28 -36.65
CA LEU A 5 -57.32 9.42 -35.64
C LEU A 5 -58.85 9.32 -35.70
N ALA A 6 -59.38 8.11 -35.50
CA ALA A 6 -60.65 7.92 -34.80
C ALA A 6 -60.69 6.59 -34.03
N ARG A 7 -61.05 6.70 -32.76
CA ARG A 7 -61.28 5.67 -31.76
C ARG A 7 -62.80 5.43 -31.67
N ARG A 8 -63.25 4.17 -31.71
CA ARG A 8 -64.57 3.66 -31.24
C ARG A 8 -64.42 2.12 -31.29
N GLY A 9 -64.65 1.31 -30.26
CA GLY A 9 -65.43 1.44 -29.04
C GLY A 9 -66.60 0.43 -29.07
N VAL A 10 -66.69 -0.39 -28.01
CA VAL A 10 -67.89 -1.06 -27.44
C VAL A 10 -68.16 -2.54 -27.79
N GLY A 11 -68.40 -3.33 -26.72
CA GLY A 11 -69.33 -4.48 -26.67
C GLY A 11 -68.65 -5.86 -26.58
N ALA A 12 -68.44 -6.47 -25.40
CA ALA A 12 -69.39 -7.20 -24.54
C ALA A 12 -69.71 -8.64 -25.03
N LEU A 13 -69.82 -9.57 -24.06
CA LEU A 13 -70.09 -11.04 -24.09
C LEU A 13 -68.83 -11.86 -23.78
N ARG A 14 -68.48 -12.17 -22.51
CA ARG A 14 -69.07 -13.17 -21.58
C ARG A 14 -69.23 -14.57 -22.19
N HIS A 15 -68.87 -15.55 -21.35
CA HIS A 15 -69.12 -17.00 -21.34
C HIS A 15 -68.36 -17.87 -22.36
N LEU A 16 -67.48 -18.73 -21.83
CA LEU A 16 -67.49 -20.19 -22.03
C LEU A 16 -66.50 -20.80 -21.04
N SER A 17 -67.04 -21.47 -20.02
CA SER A 17 -66.31 -22.38 -19.16
C SER A 17 -66.24 -23.75 -19.83
N LEU A 18 -65.05 -24.29 -20.03
CA LEU A 18 -64.84 -25.71 -20.23
C LEU A 18 -63.76 -26.18 -19.26
N SER A 19 -64.23 -26.97 -18.31
CA SER A 19 -63.46 -27.84 -17.45
C SER A 19 -62.74 -28.91 -18.26
N ASP A 20 -61.64 -29.37 -17.66
CA ASP A 20 -61.20 -30.77 -17.58
C ASP A 20 -59.86 -31.15 -18.23
N THR A 21 -59.11 -31.93 -17.45
CA THR A 21 -57.91 -32.71 -17.80
C THR A 21 -56.59 -31.95 -18.02
N PHE A 22 -55.70 -31.99 -17.02
CA PHE A 22 -54.54 -32.90 -17.04
C PHE A 22 -53.86 -32.98 -15.66
N SER A 23 -53.38 -34.18 -15.40
CA SER A 23 -53.03 -34.79 -14.13
C SER A 23 -51.56 -34.56 -13.74
N ARG A 24 -51.34 -34.14 -12.48
CA ARG A 24 -50.26 -34.53 -11.54
C ARG A 24 -48.77 -34.21 -11.90
N PRO A 25 -47.81 -34.31 -10.95
CA PRO A 25 -47.91 -34.75 -9.55
C PRO A 25 -47.28 -33.82 -8.49
N VAL A 26 -47.80 -34.00 -7.27
CA VAL A 26 -47.27 -33.57 -5.98
C VAL A 26 -46.14 -34.53 -5.54
N CYS A 27 -45.02 -34.00 -5.06
CA CYS A 27 -44.14 -34.71 -4.12
C CYS A 27 -44.12 -33.92 -2.80
N LYS A 28 -44.55 -34.58 -1.72
CA LYS A 28 -44.43 -34.14 -0.33
C LYS A 28 -43.29 -34.90 0.33
N THR A 29 -42.45 -34.18 1.08
CA THR A 29 -41.67 -34.63 2.25
C THR A 29 -41.62 -33.39 3.18
N ILE A 30 -42.18 -33.31 4.40
CA ILE A 30 -41.96 -34.04 5.67
C ILE A 30 -40.45 -34.08 5.97
N ALA A 31 -39.86 -33.52 7.03
CA ALA A 31 -40.36 -32.90 8.25
C ALA A 31 -39.20 -32.20 9.02
N GLN A 32 -39.58 -31.62 10.16
CA GLN A 32 -38.78 -31.36 11.37
C GLN A 32 -38.22 -29.95 11.54
N SER A 33 -39.13 -29.10 12.00
CA SER A 33 -38.86 -27.95 12.84
C SER A 33 -38.12 -28.39 14.11
N HIS A 34 -36.86 -27.94 14.25
CA HIS A 34 -36.22 -27.84 15.56
C HIS A 34 -36.16 -26.37 15.96
N ALA A 35 -37.25 -25.94 16.60
CA ALA A 35 -37.28 -24.78 17.44
C ALA A 35 -36.30 -24.99 18.60
N ARG A 36 -35.09 -24.43 18.50
CA ARG A 36 -34.23 -24.23 19.67
C ARG A 36 -34.61 -22.91 20.32
N ARG A 37 -35.44 -23.02 21.35
CA ARG A 37 -35.52 -22.03 22.43
C ARG A 37 -34.11 -21.89 23.01
N ILE A 38 -33.53 -20.70 22.90
CA ILE A 38 -32.37 -20.32 23.71
C ILE A 38 -32.88 -19.28 24.69
N SER A 39 -32.93 -19.70 25.96
CA SER A 39 -33.25 -18.87 27.11
C SER A 39 -32.16 -17.81 27.30
N LEU A 40 -32.59 -16.56 27.33
CA LEU A 40 -31.80 -15.40 27.75
C LEU A 40 -31.73 -15.44 29.29
N ALA A 41 -30.66 -16.02 29.83
CA ALA A 41 -30.32 -15.90 31.24
C ALA A 41 -29.41 -14.68 31.40
N ALA A 42 -29.90 -13.71 32.17
CA ALA A 42 -29.22 -12.47 32.51
C ALA A 42 -27.90 -12.76 33.25
N ASN A 43 -26.82 -12.16 32.75
CA ASN A 43 -25.65 -11.84 33.57
C ASN A 43 -25.29 -10.38 33.30
N ASN A 44 -25.48 -9.55 34.33
CA ASN A 44 -25.04 -8.17 34.38
C ASN A 44 -23.51 -8.12 34.31
N GLY A 45 -22.99 -7.72 33.15
CA GLY A 45 -21.59 -7.38 32.95
C GLY A 45 -21.49 -6.49 31.72
N ALA A 46 -21.15 -5.22 31.93
CA ALA A 46 -21.01 -4.24 30.87
C ALA A 46 -19.97 -4.69 29.84
N LEU A 47 -20.42 -5.02 28.63
CA LEU A 47 -19.57 -5.33 27.48
C LEU A 47 -19.35 -4.06 26.64
N HIS A 48 -18.11 -3.58 26.64
CA HIS A 48 -17.61 -2.56 25.70
C HIS A 48 -17.78 -3.00 24.24
N PRO A 49 -18.24 -2.14 23.32
CA PRO A 49 -18.28 -2.47 21.90
C PRO A 49 -16.89 -2.26 21.28
N SER A 50 -16.08 -3.33 21.22
CA SER A 50 -14.92 -3.41 20.33
C SER A 50 -15.01 -4.65 19.44
N GLY A 51 -16.07 -4.72 18.64
CA GLY A 51 -16.25 -5.75 17.62
C GLY A 51 -15.44 -5.44 16.37
N ARG A 52 -14.21 -5.97 16.29
CA ARG A 52 -13.55 -6.22 15.00
C ARG A 52 -14.34 -7.32 14.28
N HIS A 53 -14.93 -7.00 13.14
CA HIS A 53 -15.43 -8.02 12.22
C HIS A 53 -14.26 -8.89 11.73
N VAL A 54 -14.19 -10.13 12.22
CA VAL A 54 -13.35 -11.18 11.63
C VAL A 54 -14.18 -11.79 10.52
N SER A 55 -13.86 -11.45 9.27
CA SER A 55 -14.39 -12.16 8.11
C SER A 55 -13.82 -13.58 8.12
N ALA A 56 -14.70 -14.57 8.29
CA ALA A 56 -14.35 -15.98 8.12
C ALA A 56 -14.17 -16.27 6.63
N ALA A 57 -12.98 -15.97 6.10
CA ALA A 57 -12.56 -16.47 4.80
C ALA A 57 -12.05 -17.90 4.97
N ALA A 58 -12.82 -18.87 4.46
CA ALA A 58 -12.41 -20.25 4.35
C ALA A 58 -11.12 -20.34 3.49
N VAL A 59 -10.00 -20.63 4.14
CA VAL A 59 -8.72 -20.90 3.46
C VAL A 59 -8.76 -22.35 2.99
N LEU A 60 -9.14 -22.56 1.73
CA LEU A 60 -8.88 -23.82 1.04
C LEU A 60 -7.39 -23.87 0.66
N PRO A 61 -6.64 -24.94 1.00
CA PRO A 61 -5.25 -25.07 0.59
C PRO A 61 -5.15 -25.31 -0.92
N LYS A 62 -4.62 -24.32 -1.65
CA LYS A 62 -4.21 -24.46 -3.06
C LYS A 62 -2.86 -25.17 -3.12
N THR A 63 -2.88 -26.49 -3.00
CA THR A 63 -1.77 -27.35 -3.40
C THR A 63 -2.26 -28.32 -4.47
N LEU A 64 -2.37 -27.84 -5.70
CA LEU A 64 -2.24 -28.69 -6.88
C LEU A 64 -1.25 -27.99 -7.81
N ALA A 65 0.00 -28.40 -7.64
CA ALA A 65 1.10 -28.03 -8.49
C ALA A 65 0.90 -28.62 -9.89
N ASN A 66 1.32 -27.83 -10.87
CA ASN A 66 1.38 -28.12 -12.30
C ASN A 66 1.82 -29.55 -12.60
N GLY A 67 0.88 -30.41 -13.01
CA GLY A 67 1.19 -31.63 -13.74
C GLY A 67 1.41 -31.30 -15.21
N TYR A 68 2.67 -31.25 -15.64
CA TYR A 68 3.02 -31.14 -17.06
C TYR A 68 2.69 -32.48 -17.75
N ALA A 69 1.88 -32.41 -18.80
CA ALA A 69 1.59 -33.52 -19.68
C ALA A 69 2.81 -33.80 -20.58
N THR A 70 3.49 -34.92 -20.36
CA THR A 70 4.44 -35.48 -21.33
C THR A 70 3.70 -36.42 -22.27
N LYS A 71 3.59 -36.05 -23.55
CA LYS A 71 3.29 -37.00 -24.62
C LYS A 71 4.59 -37.72 -24.98
N SER A 72 4.56 -39.04 -24.83
CA SER A 72 5.56 -40.00 -25.29
C SER A 72 5.44 -40.21 -26.80
N THR A 73 6.55 -40.14 -27.52
CA THR A 73 6.80 -40.91 -28.75
C THR A 73 8.29 -41.22 -28.88
N SER A 74 8.59 -42.52 -28.75
CA SER A 74 9.56 -43.35 -29.46
C SER A 74 10.99 -42.87 -29.78
N ASP A 75 11.92 -43.69 -29.27
CA ASP A 75 13.11 -44.27 -29.92
C ASP A 75 14.34 -43.42 -30.28
N GLY A 76 15.49 -43.90 -29.83
CA GLY A 76 16.81 -43.56 -30.41
C GLY A 76 17.95 -43.51 -29.40
N ALA A 77 18.63 -44.64 -29.21
CA ALA A 77 19.83 -44.82 -28.40
C ALA A 77 21.05 -43.99 -28.86
N ALA A 78 21.91 -43.56 -27.92
CA ALA A 78 23.38 -43.69 -27.99
C ALA A 78 24.11 -43.08 -26.77
N LYS A 79 25.12 -43.82 -26.30
CA LYS A 79 26.12 -43.51 -25.24
C LYS A 79 27.15 -42.46 -25.68
N SER A 80 27.69 -41.70 -24.70
CA SER A 80 29.14 -41.42 -24.44
C SER A 80 29.24 -40.29 -23.39
N THR A 81 29.75 -40.50 -22.17
CA THR A 81 31.16 -40.55 -21.68
C THR A 81 32.00 -39.28 -21.90
N GLU A 82 32.54 -38.77 -20.79
CA GLU A 82 33.71 -37.87 -20.63
C GLU A 82 33.59 -36.45 -21.24
N GLY A 83 34.08 -35.35 -20.65
CA GLY A 83 35.04 -35.19 -19.58
C GLY A 83 35.27 -33.71 -19.26
N LYS A 84 35.74 -33.54 -18.02
CA LYS A 84 36.19 -32.36 -17.29
C LYS A 84 37.17 -31.49 -18.08
N ARG A 85 36.91 -30.17 -18.18
CA ARG A 85 37.80 -29.17 -18.80
C ARG A 85 38.63 -28.47 -17.72
N THR A 86 39.93 -28.75 -17.69
CA THR A 86 40.94 -28.04 -16.89
C THR A 86 41.56 -26.88 -17.69
N THR A 87 41.99 -25.89 -16.92
CA THR A 87 42.66 -24.63 -17.24
C THR A 87 44.17 -24.81 -17.49
N LYS A 88 44.73 -24.16 -18.52
CA LYS A 88 46.01 -23.38 -18.54
C LYS A 88 46.34 -22.90 -19.97
N VAL A 89 46.47 -21.59 -20.20
CA VAL A 89 47.71 -20.76 -20.19
C VAL A 89 48.61 -20.94 -21.44
N LYS A 90 48.50 -19.94 -22.34
CA LYS A 90 49.54 -19.04 -22.89
C LYS A 90 50.91 -19.63 -23.31
N THR A 91 51.20 -19.57 -24.61
CA THR A 91 52.53 -19.12 -25.10
C THR A 91 52.48 -18.53 -26.52
N THR A 92 53.23 -17.45 -26.67
CA THR A 92 53.63 -16.67 -27.84
C THR A 92 54.52 -17.42 -28.82
N THR A 93 54.41 -17.14 -30.14
CA THR A 93 55.57 -16.78 -31.00
C THR A 93 55.14 -16.29 -32.39
N THR A 94 55.84 -15.24 -32.81
CA THR A 94 55.75 -14.45 -34.03
C THR A 94 56.36 -15.17 -35.24
N LYS A 95 55.77 -15.04 -36.46
CA LYS A 95 56.44 -14.52 -37.69
C LYS A 95 55.61 -14.69 -38.98
N THR A 96 55.57 -13.57 -39.73
CA THR A 96 55.60 -13.40 -41.20
C THR A 96 54.41 -13.81 -42.11
N ILE A 97 53.62 -12.80 -42.43
CA ILE A 97 53.19 -12.29 -43.76
C ILE A 97 53.05 -13.32 -44.90
N LYS A 98 51.81 -13.53 -45.35
CA LYS A 98 51.43 -13.61 -46.78
C LYS A 98 50.01 -13.05 -46.97
N ALA A 99 49.90 -12.04 -47.82
CA ALA A 99 48.64 -11.41 -48.22
C ALA A 99 47.74 -12.38 -48.99
N LYS A 100 46.47 -12.51 -48.57
CA LYS A 100 45.41 -13.06 -49.43
C LYS A 100 44.02 -12.63 -48.95
N LYS A 101 43.37 -11.81 -49.78
CA LYS A 101 41.92 -11.61 -49.95
C LYS A 101 41.11 -11.04 -48.77
N THR A 102 40.62 -9.83 -49.00
CA THR A 102 39.47 -9.19 -48.35
C THR A 102 38.35 -10.19 -48.04
N LYS A 103 38.19 -10.54 -46.75
CA LYS A 103 36.97 -11.20 -46.25
C LYS A 103 35.87 -10.14 -46.17
N LYS A 104 34.75 -10.41 -46.83
CA LYS A 104 33.47 -9.69 -46.66
C LYS A 104 33.18 -9.52 -45.16
N PRO A 105 32.62 -8.37 -44.72
CA PRO A 105 32.23 -8.20 -43.33
C PRO A 105 31.21 -9.29 -42.98
N ALA A 106 31.52 -10.09 -41.97
CA ALA A 106 30.57 -11.05 -41.41
C ALA A 106 29.30 -10.28 -41.00
N PRO A 107 28.10 -10.76 -41.36
CA PRO A 107 26.87 -10.07 -41.02
C PRO A 107 26.81 -9.97 -39.49
N LYS A 108 26.68 -8.74 -38.99
CA LYS A 108 26.42 -8.48 -37.56
C LYS A 108 25.18 -9.31 -37.21
N LYS A 109 25.34 -10.31 -36.31
CA LYS A 109 24.19 -11.06 -35.77
C LYS A 109 23.18 -10.05 -35.24
N VAL A 110 22.07 -9.90 -35.96
CA VAL A 110 20.95 -9.09 -35.51
C VAL A 110 20.43 -9.77 -34.25
N LEU A 111 20.56 -9.11 -33.09
CA LEU A 111 19.97 -9.60 -31.84
C LEU A 111 18.50 -9.95 -32.11
N THR A 112 18.11 -11.18 -31.79
CA THR A 112 16.72 -11.64 -31.86
C THR A 112 15.86 -10.68 -31.02
N GLU A 113 14.62 -10.42 -31.42
CA GLU A 113 13.72 -9.48 -30.72
C GLU A 113 13.62 -9.82 -29.22
N GLU A 114 13.53 -11.11 -28.89
CA GLU A 114 13.56 -11.62 -27.52
C GLU A 114 14.84 -11.24 -26.73
N GLN A 115 16.00 -11.20 -27.39
CA GLN A 115 17.26 -10.81 -26.74
C GLN A 115 17.34 -9.30 -26.50
N LYS A 116 16.70 -8.50 -27.37
CA LYS A 116 16.57 -7.04 -27.17
C LYS A 116 15.61 -6.75 -26.02
N GLU A 117 14.47 -7.42 -25.97
CA GLU A 117 13.50 -7.30 -24.88
C GLU A 117 14.11 -7.70 -23.53
N ALA A 118 14.78 -8.85 -23.46
CA ALA A 118 15.47 -9.28 -22.24
C ALA A 118 16.60 -8.31 -21.81
N ALA A 119 17.29 -7.68 -22.76
CA ALA A 119 18.28 -6.65 -22.44
C ALA A 119 17.62 -5.38 -21.90
N ASP A 120 16.47 -4.98 -22.46
CA ASP A 120 15.74 -3.79 -22.02
C ASP A 120 15.05 -4.00 -20.67
N GLU A 121 14.55 -5.20 -20.38
CA GLU A 121 14.08 -5.57 -19.05
C GLU A 121 15.19 -5.51 -18.00
N LYS A 122 16.37 -6.06 -18.31
CA LYS A 122 17.54 -5.94 -17.43
C LYS A 122 17.91 -4.49 -17.17
N LYS A 123 17.90 -3.63 -18.20
CA LYS A 123 18.12 -2.18 -18.04
C LYS A 123 17.05 -1.54 -17.15
N LYS A 124 15.77 -1.88 -17.32
CA LYS A 124 14.67 -1.40 -16.47
C LYS A 124 14.89 -1.80 -15.00
N ILE A 125 15.25 -3.05 -14.74
CA ILE A 125 15.54 -3.54 -13.38
C ILE A 125 16.74 -2.82 -12.77
N LEU A 126 17.82 -2.60 -13.54
CA LEU A 126 18.98 -1.85 -13.07
C LEU A 126 18.62 -0.40 -12.72
N LYS A 127 17.85 0.27 -13.59
CA LYS A 127 17.34 1.63 -13.33
C LYS A 127 16.47 1.66 -12.07
N LEU A 128 15.59 0.68 -11.87
CA LEU A 128 14.76 0.59 -10.66
C LEU A 128 15.62 0.38 -9.40
N LYS A 129 16.67 -0.45 -9.46
CA LYS A 129 17.60 -0.65 -8.33
C LYS A 129 18.40 0.62 -8.02
N GLN A 130 18.87 1.33 -9.04
CA GLN A 130 19.56 2.62 -8.89
C GLN A 130 18.65 3.66 -8.26
N LEU A 131 17.43 3.79 -8.78
CA LEU A 131 16.40 4.66 -8.23
C LEU A 131 16.10 4.32 -6.76
N ILE A 132 15.94 3.04 -6.41
CA ILE A 132 15.72 2.64 -5.01
C ILE A 132 16.92 3.02 -4.13
N LYS A 133 18.15 2.92 -4.64
CA LYS A 133 19.36 3.31 -3.91
C LYS A 133 19.40 4.83 -3.68
N GLU A 134 19.10 5.62 -4.71
CA GLU A 134 19.00 7.08 -4.63
C GLU A 134 17.93 7.51 -3.63
N LEU A 135 16.72 6.96 -3.75
CA LEU A 135 15.64 7.26 -2.82
C LEU A 135 15.96 6.86 -1.38
N LYS A 136 16.73 5.79 -1.16
CA LYS A 136 17.16 5.41 0.19
C LYS A 136 18.20 6.39 0.75
N ALA A 137 19.07 6.94 -0.10
CA ALA A 137 20.02 7.97 0.29
C ALA A 137 19.29 9.28 0.65
N THR A 138 18.27 9.67 -0.11
CA THR A 138 17.49 10.88 0.18
C THR A 138 16.50 10.72 1.32
N ALA A 139 16.05 9.49 1.64
CA ALA A 139 14.99 9.22 2.61
C ALA A 139 15.34 9.49 4.10
N LEU A 140 16.53 10.04 4.41
CA LEU A 140 17.07 10.39 5.73
C LEU A 140 16.68 9.42 6.88
N THR A 141 17.65 8.68 7.41
CA THR A 141 17.36 7.72 8.48
C THR A 141 17.37 8.41 9.85
N PRO A 142 16.25 8.41 10.59
CA PRO A 142 16.21 8.98 11.94
C PRO A 142 17.10 8.16 12.89
N PRO A 143 17.60 8.77 13.99
CA PRO A 143 18.39 8.07 14.99
C PRO A 143 17.59 6.91 15.59
N LYS A 144 18.31 5.83 15.96
CA LYS A 144 17.69 4.65 16.56
C LYS A 144 17.11 5.03 17.92
N GLN A 145 15.85 4.69 18.12
CA GLN A 145 15.14 4.97 19.38
C GLN A 145 15.49 3.93 20.45
N LEU A 146 15.59 4.40 21.68
CA LEU A 146 15.66 3.56 22.88
C LEU A 146 14.33 2.82 23.08
N PRO A 147 14.34 1.61 23.68
CA PRO A 147 13.12 0.88 24.00
C PRO A 147 12.23 1.70 24.95
N SER A 148 11.02 2.01 24.47
CA SER A 148 10.01 2.84 25.13
C SER A 148 8.87 2.05 25.78
N GLN A 149 8.94 0.72 25.72
CA GLN A 149 7.93 -0.18 26.30
C GLN A 149 8.52 -0.85 27.55
N PRO A 150 7.85 -0.75 28.72
CA PRO A 150 8.36 -1.31 29.97
C PRO A 150 8.70 -2.80 29.88
N HIS A 151 7.83 -3.58 29.25
CA HIS A 151 8.04 -5.02 29.05
C HIS A 151 9.27 -5.33 28.17
N LEU A 152 9.61 -4.48 27.19
CA LEU A 152 10.81 -4.69 26.36
C LEU A 152 12.10 -4.44 27.16
N LEU A 153 12.08 -3.47 28.07
CA LEU A 153 13.19 -3.22 29.00
C LEU A 153 13.37 -4.41 29.94
N ALA A 154 12.29 -4.89 30.53
CA ALA A 154 12.27 -6.07 31.38
C ALA A 154 12.83 -7.32 30.69
N ILE A 155 12.35 -7.65 29.48
CA ILE A 155 12.91 -8.77 28.70
C ILE A 155 14.40 -8.53 28.43
N GLY A 156 14.76 -7.30 28.06
CA GLY A 156 16.14 -6.94 27.77
C GLY A 156 17.08 -7.19 28.95
N GLU A 157 16.64 -6.86 30.17
CA GLU A 157 17.38 -7.08 31.41
C GLU A 157 17.42 -8.55 31.80
N LYS A 158 16.26 -9.24 31.84
CA LYS A 158 16.22 -10.67 32.18
C LYS A 158 17.04 -11.50 31.19
N ARG A 159 16.95 -11.22 29.87
CA ARG A 159 17.79 -11.87 28.85
C ARG A 159 19.29 -11.64 29.07
N LYS A 160 19.70 -10.47 29.56
CA LYS A 160 21.12 -10.21 29.89
C LYS A 160 21.56 -10.99 31.13
N ALA A 161 20.66 -11.21 32.09
CA ALA A 161 20.92 -12.00 33.29
C ALA A 161 20.92 -13.52 33.02
N LEU A 162 20.21 -13.98 31.99
CA LEU A 162 20.29 -15.37 31.55
C LEU A 162 21.59 -15.63 30.80
N GLU A 163 22.39 -16.57 31.30
CA GLU A 163 23.49 -17.15 30.55
C GLU A 163 22.97 -18.10 29.46
N ARG A 164 23.67 -18.16 28.33
CA ARG A 164 23.30 -19.07 27.24
C ARG A 164 23.84 -20.47 27.54
N GLY A 165 22.94 -21.46 27.61
CA GLY A 165 23.35 -22.85 27.71
C GLY A 165 24.16 -23.33 26.48
N PRO A 166 24.99 -24.38 26.61
CA PRO A 166 25.86 -24.87 25.53
C PRO A 166 25.12 -25.27 24.25
N ASP A 167 23.88 -25.76 24.37
CA ASP A 167 23.04 -26.26 23.26
C ASP A 167 21.76 -25.41 23.06
N GLU A 168 21.71 -24.20 23.64
CA GLU A 168 20.50 -23.38 23.60
C GLU A 168 20.48 -22.39 22.45
N SER A 169 19.41 -22.48 21.65
CA SER A 169 19.16 -21.53 20.57
C SER A 169 18.70 -20.17 21.13
N MET A 170 19.10 -19.08 20.49
CA MET A 170 18.74 -17.70 20.91
C MET A 170 17.22 -17.47 21.07
N PRO A 171 16.32 -18.03 20.22
CA PRO A 171 14.88 -17.94 20.43
C PRO A 171 14.41 -18.60 21.74
N ASP A 172 15.09 -19.63 22.22
CA ASP A 172 14.70 -20.38 23.42
C ASP A 172 15.04 -19.60 24.67
N VAL A 173 16.24 -19.01 24.71
CA VAL A 173 16.64 -18.04 25.73
C VAL A 173 15.69 -16.85 25.75
N PHE A 174 15.28 -16.33 24.59
CA PHE A 174 14.29 -15.25 24.52
C PHE A 174 12.94 -15.66 25.10
N ARG A 175 12.42 -16.86 24.77
CA ARG A 175 11.16 -17.38 25.34
C ARG A 175 11.21 -17.49 26.86
N ARG A 176 12.34 -17.92 27.43
CA ARG A 176 12.55 -17.95 28.88
C ARG A 176 12.59 -16.56 29.49
N ALA A 177 13.31 -15.64 28.87
CA ALA A 177 13.37 -14.24 29.32
C ALA A 177 11.98 -13.59 29.33
N VAL A 178 11.13 -13.90 28.34
CA VAL A 178 9.72 -13.45 28.30
C VAL A 178 8.89 -14.08 29.42
N ALA A 179 9.09 -15.36 29.72
CA ALA A 179 8.40 -16.01 30.84
C ALA A 179 8.78 -15.36 32.17
N LEU A 180 10.07 -15.12 32.40
CA LEU A 180 10.58 -14.44 33.59
C LEU A 180 10.15 -12.97 33.66
N SER A 181 10.02 -12.28 32.52
CA SER A 181 9.58 -10.89 32.51
C SER A 181 8.10 -10.71 32.87
N ARG A 182 7.30 -11.78 32.77
CA ARG A 182 5.89 -11.78 33.19
C ARG A 182 5.73 -12.01 34.69
N SER A 183 6.69 -12.66 35.34
CA SER A 183 6.68 -12.95 36.78
C SER A 183 7.41 -11.87 37.61
N ILE A 184 7.53 -10.64 37.09
CA ILE A 184 8.26 -9.54 37.73
C ILE A 184 7.44 -8.89 38.84
N SER A 185 8.09 -8.50 39.95
CA SER A 185 7.48 -7.79 41.08
C SER A 185 6.95 -6.39 40.70
N ALA A 186 5.97 -5.87 41.45
CA ALA A 186 5.37 -4.57 41.16
C ALA A 186 6.39 -3.42 41.16
N GLU A 187 7.39 -3.47 42.04
CA GLU A 187 8.46 -2.47 42.13
C GLU A 187 9.36 -2.47 40.88
N GLU A 188 9.74 -3.65 40.40
CA GLU A 188 10.51 -3.79 39.17
C GLU A 188 9.69 -3.29 37.95
N GLN A 189 8.39 -3.58 37.90
CA GLN A 189 7.51 -3.04 36.86
C GLN A 189 7.46 -1.51 36.88
N GLN A 190 7.38 -0.89 38.06
CA GLN A 190 7.42 0.56 38.21
C GLN A 190 8.76 1.16 37.78
N LYS A 191 9.88 0.53 38.13
CA LYS A 191 11.23 0.94 37.66
C LYS A 191 11.30 0.94 36.13
N PHE A 192 10.83 -0.13 35.48
CA PHE A 192 10.79 -0.20 34.02
C PHE A 192 9.81 0.78 33.40
N ALA A 193 8.69 1.09 34.07
CA ALA A 193 7.76 2.11 33.62
C ALA A 193 8.40 3.50 33.64
N ALA A 194 9.05 3.88 34.74
CA ALA A 194 9.78 5.14 34.87
C ALA A 194 10.90 5.25 33.82
N GLN A 195 11.68 4.18 33.62
CA GLN A 195 12.72 4.13 32.59
C GLN A 195 12.13 4.23 31.17
N ALA A 196 11.01 3.57 30.90
CA ALA A 196 10.33 3.66 29.61
C ALA A 196 9.85 5.08 29.32
N GLU A 197 9.34 5.81 30.31
CA GLU A 197 8.96 7.21 30.16
C GLU A 197 10.15 8.13 29.93
N ALA A 198 11.24 7.94 30.67
CA ALA A 198 12.50 8.66 30.42
C ALA A 198 13.00 8.40 29.00
N ASN A 199 12.95 7.15 28.53
CA ASN A 199 13.30 6.78 27.15
C ASN A 199 12.35 7.40 26.12
N ARG A 200 11.05 7.52 26.40
CA ARG A 200 10.09 8.22 25.52
C ARG A 200 10.44 9.69 25.37
N LYS A 201 10.74 10.37 26.49
CA LYS A 201 11.11 11.79 26.52
C LYS A 201 12.43 12.04 25.79
N THR A 202 13.45 11.22 26.04
CA THR A 202 14.75 11.30 25.34
C THR A 202 14.60 11.01 23.84
N ASN A 203 13.81 10.01 23.45
CA ASN A 203 13.54 9.72 22.04
C ASN A 203 12.79 10.86 21.33
N ALA A 204 11.84 11.51 22.02
CA ALA A 204 11.09 12.63 21.47
C ALA A 204 11.99 13.85 21.26
N THR A 205 12.73 14.25 22.30
CA THR A 205 13.70 15.36 22.24
C THR A 205 14.80 15.12 21.20
N THR A 206 15.44 13.95 21.23
CA THR A 206 16.46 13.57 20.22
C THR A 206 15.89 13.64 18.80
N ARG A 207 14.64 13.21 18.60
CA ARG A 207 13.99 13.26 17.29
C ARG A 207 13.69 14.69 16.87
N GLU A 208 13.21 15.53 17.76
CA GLU A 208 12.94 16.95 17.48
C GLU A 208 14.22 17.70 17.16
N GLU A 209 15.29 17.51 17.95
CA GLU A 209 16.61 18.10 17.70
C GLU A 209 17.17 17.63 16.35
N TRP A 210 17.05 16.35 16.04
CA TRP A 210 17.47 15.80 14.76
C TRP A 210 16.65 16.35 13.58
N ILE A 211 15.34 16.57 13.74
CA ILE A 211 14.53 17.24 12.70
C ILE A 211 14.99 18.69 12.52
N LYS A 212 15.16 19.41 13.63
CA LYS A 212 15.58 20.83 13.63
C LYS A 212 16.98 21.03 13.06
N SER A 213 17.86 20.02 13.09
CA SER A 213 19.19 20.08 12.49
C SER A 213 19.19 19.99 10.95
N HIS A 214 18.08 19.57 10.34
CA HIS A 214 17.93 19.50 8.89
C HIS A 214 17.12 20.70 8.38
N THR A 215 17.31 21.03 7.11
CA THR A 215 16.50 22.08 6.46
C THR A 215 15.08 21.57 6.16
N PRO A 216 14.06 22.44 6.17
CA PRO A 216 12.70 22.05 5.80
C PRO A 216 12.62 21.40 4.40
N LEU A 217 13.42 21.88 3.45
CA LEU A 217 13.50 21.32 2.10
C LEU A 217 14.02 19.86 2.11
N GLN A 218 15.10 19.59 2.85
CA GLN A 218 15.63 18.23 2.99
C GLN A 218 14.61 17.28 3.63
N ILE A 219 13.86 17.74 4.64
CA ILE A 219 12.80 16.93 5.28
C ILE A 219 11.65 16.66 4.29
N LYS A 220 11.25 17.65 3.50
CA LYS A 220 10.24 17.51 2.45
C LYS A 220 10.67 16.48 1.40
N ASP A 221 11.90 16.57 0.91
CA ASP A 221 12.43 15.64 -0.09
C ASP A 221 12.59 14.22 0.46
N ALA A 222 13.04 14.11 1.72
CA ALA A 222 13.07 12.83 2.41
C ALA A 222 11.67 12.21 2.52
N ASN A 223 10.65 13.01 2.82
CA ASN A 223 9.26 12.55 2.86
C ASN A 223 8.74 12.12 1.48
N HIS A 224 9.05 12.86 0.42
CA HIS A 224 8.74 12.47 -0.96
C HIS A 224 9.40 11.14 -1.31
N ALA A 225 10.68 10.97 -0.97
CA ALA A 225 11.42 9.74 -1.22
C ALA A 225 10.87 8.55 -0.43
N ARG A 226 10.50 8.74 0.84
CA ARG A 226 9.86 7.72 1.68
C ARG A 226 8.52 7.27 1.12
N ARG A 227 7.68 8.20 0.63
CA ARG A 227 6.42 7.85 -0.06
C ARG A 227 6.68 7.08 -1.35
N ARG A 228 7.67 7.49 -2.15
CA ARG A 228 8.01 6.80 -3.39
C ARG A 228 8.54 5.39 -3.12
N LEU A 229 9.40 5.21 -2.11
CA LEU A 229 9.88 3.90 -1.65
C LEU A 229 8.73 3.03 -1.15
N ALA A 230 7.80 3.60 -0.37
CA ALA A 230 6.62 2.89 0.10
C ALA A 230 5.80 2.31 -1.07
N ASN A 231 5.56 3.11 -2.10
CA ASN A 231 4.83 2.68 -3.30
C ASN A 231 5.58 1.60 -4.09
N LEU A 232 6.90 1.76 -4.26
CA LEU A 232 7.72 0.77 -4.98
C LEU A 232 7.85 -0.56 -4.24
N THR A 233 7.86 -0.53 -2.91
CA THR A 233 8.06 -1.72 -2.07
C THR A 233 6.75 -2.29 -1.51
N ASN A 234 5.61 -1.63 -1.75
CA ASN A 234 4.31 -1.92 -1.13
C ASN A 234 4.35 -1.95 0.41
N LYS A 235 5.24 -1.16 1.02
CA LYS A 235 5.39 -1.04 2.48
C LYS A 235 4.89 0.32 2.95
N LYS A 236 4.36 0.39 4.17
CA LYS A 236 3.99 1.68 4.77
C LYS A 236 5.26 2.44 5.16
N ALA A 237 5.33 3.72 4.81
CA ALA A 237 6.38 4.62 5.26
C ALA A 237 5.90 5.45 6.45
N ALA A 238 6.75 5.58 7.48
CA ALA A 238 6.57 6.58 8.53
C ALA A 238 7.17 7.91 8.06
N LEU A 239 6.35 8.95 7.93
CA LEU A 239 6.79 10.27 7.50
C LEU A 239 7.46 11.02 8.66
N LEU A 240 8.42 11.88 8.30
CA LEU A 240 8.99 12.87 9.19
C LEU A 240 7.98 14.00 9.33
N HIS A 241 7.62 14.33 10.56
CA HIS A 241 6.68 15.41 10.85
C HIS A 241 7.50 16.60 11.32
N ASP A 242 7.32 17.74 10.68
CA ASP A 242 7.99 18.99 11.00
C ASP A 242 6.98 20.12 10.79
N ASP A 243 6.82 20.96 11.81
CA ASP A 243 5.85 22.05 11.83
C ASP A 243 6.24 23.18 10.87
N ARG A 244 7.52 23.24 10.45
CA ARG A 244 8.04 24.20 9.47
C ARG A 244 7.61 23.89 8.04
N LEU A 245 7.07 22.70 7.78
CA LEU A 245 6.69 22.29 6.43
C LEU A 245 5.41 22.99 5.98
N VAL A 246 5.52 23.76 4.89
CA VAL A 246 4.38 24.43 4.25
C VAL A 246 3.29 23.43 3.86
N LYS A 247 2.08 23.69 4.34
CA LYS A 247 0.90 22.87 4.03
C LYS A 247 0.40 23.17 2.61
N ARG A 248 0.06 22.11 1.88
CA ARG A 248 -0.48 22.20 0.51
C ARG A 248 -1.72 23.11 0.44
N PRO A 249 -1.94 23.81 -0.70
CA PRO A 249 -3.14 24.61 -0.88
C PRO A 249 -4.38 23.72 -0.89
N SER A 250 -5.46 24.25 -0.35
CA SER A 250 -6.78 23.65 -0.23
C SER A 250 -7.59 24.00 -1.48
N SER A 251 -8.32 23.02 -2.03
CA SER A 251 -9.25 23.29 -3.13
C SER A 251 -10.50 24.02 -2.64
N ALA A 252 -11.23 24.66 -3.55
CA ALA A 252 -12.52 25.29 -3.26
C ALA A 252 -13.49 24.36 -2.52
N TYR A 253 -13.60 23.10 -2.97
CA TYR A 253 -14.42 22.09 -2.28
C TYR A 253 -13.91 21.75 -0.87
N ALA A 254 -12.59 21.66 -0.66
CA ALA A 254 -12.03 21.38 0.66
C ALA A 254 -12.34 22.52 1.65
N GLN A 255 -12.34 23.76 1.17
CA GLN A 255 -12.71 24.93 1.97
C GLN A 255 -14.21 24.91 2.31
N PHE A 256 -15.08 24.58 1.35
CA PHE A 256 -16.50 24.37 1.60
C PHE A 256 -16.76 23.27 2.65
N LEU A 257 -16.14 22.11 2.48
CA LEU A 257 -16.23 21.01 3.44
C LEU A 257 -15.74 21.42 4.83
N GLN A 258 -14.66 22.19 4.91
CA GLN A 258 -14.14 22.71 6.17
C GLN A 258 -15.11 23.70 6.84
N GLU A 259 -15.76 24.57 6.07
CA GLU A 259 -16.79 25.49 6.57
C GLU A 259 -17.98 24.70 7.15
N ARG A 260 -18.48 23.70 6.42
CA ARG A 260 -19.58 22.83 6.89
C ARG A 260 -19.24 22.04 8.16
N ILE A 261 -18.05 21.46 8.22
CA ILE A 261 -17.60 20.71 9.40
C ILE A 261 -17.48 21.67 10.61
N ARG A 262 -16.97 22.89 10.41
CA ARG A 262 -16.87 23.90 11.47
C ARG A 262 -18.22 24.39 11.97
N ASN A 263 -19.20 24.52 11.08
CA ASN A 263 -20.57 24.92 11.43
C ASN A 263 -21.30 23.85 12.26
N GLY A 264 -20.78 22.62 12.30
CA GLY A 264 -21.31 21.55 13.15
C GLY A 264 -22.48 20.78 12.53
N ASP A 265 -22.78 21.01 11.25
CA ASP A 265 -23.86 20.36 10.48
C ASP A 265 -23.79 18.81 10.51
N PHE A 266 -22.60 18.27 10.83
CA PHE A 266 -22.25 16.87 10.66
C PHE A 266 -21.76 16.14 11.92
N LYS A 267 -21.99 16.71 13.12
CA LYS A 267 -21.40 16.23 14.39
C LYS A 267 -21.69 14.76 14.74
N TYR A 268 -22.80 14.20 14.28
CA TYR A 268 -23.25 12.82 14.59
C TYR A 268 -23.24 11.89 13.38
N MET A 269 -22.72 12.33 12.24
CA MET A 269 -22.72 11.56 11.00
C MET A 269 -21.40 10.83 10.80
N SER A 270 -21.44 9.69 10.10
CA SER A 270 -20.21 9.00 9.72
C SER A 270 -19.45 9.81 8.65
N VAL A 271 -18.11 9.74 8.64
CA VAL A 271 -17.27 10.46 7.66
C VAL A 271 -17.68 10.16 6.21
N VAL A 272 -18.17 8.94 5.95
CA VAL A 272 -18.65 8.52 4.64
C VAL A 272 -19.94 9.25 4.26
N GLU A 273 -20.92 9.33 5.17
CA GLU A 273 -22.17 10.03 4.93
C GLU A 273 -21.97 11.55 4.78
N ILE A 274 -21.03 12.13 5.54
CA ILE A 274 -20.64 13.53 5.40
C ILE A 274 -20.13 13.79 3.98
N GLY A 275 -19.20 12.97 3.51
CA GLY A 275 -18.65 13.09 2.16
C GLY A 275 -19.71 12.97 1.06
N GLN A 276 -20.69 12.08 1.23
CA GLN A 276 -21.81 11.94 0.29
C GLN A 276 -22.69 13.19 0.27
N ARG A 277 -23.19 13.65 1.42
CA ARG A 277 -24.06 14.84 1.50
C ARG A 277 -23.36 16.10 1.03
N THR A 278 -22.14 16.35 1.50
CA THR A 278 -21.38 17.53 1.07
C THR A 278 -21.05 17.48 -0.42
N GLY A 279 -20.82 16.30 -0.98
CA GLY A 279 -20.63 16.11 -2.42
C GLY A 279 -21.87 16.43 -3.24
N GLU A 280 -23.05 15.95 -2.81
CA GLU A 280 -24.33 16.25 -3.43
C GLU A 280 -24.65 17.75 -3.37
N GLU A 281 -24.48 18.38 -2.21
CA GLU A 281 -24.65 19.82 -2.04
C GLU A 281 -23.72 20.60 -2.97
N TRP A 282 -22.42 20.29 -2.97
CA TRP A 282 -21.45 20.96 -3.84
C TRP A 282 -21.82 20.84 -5.32
N ASN A 283 -22.30 19.68 -5.75
CA ASN A 283 -22.73 19.49 -7.13
C ASN A 283 -24.00 20.30 -7.44
N GLY A 284 -24.93 20.41 -6.49
CA GLY A 284 -26.15 21.20 -6.61
C GLY A 284 -25.95 22.73 -6.47
N MET A 285 -24.83 23.19 -5.94
CA MET A 285 -24.53 24.63 -5.79
C MET A 285 -24.37 25.33 -7.14
N THR A 286 -24.85 26.57 -7.18
CA THR A 286 -24.76 27.45 -8.33
C THR A 286 -23.35 28.03 -8.49
N GLU A 287 -23.01 28.46 -9.72
CA GLU A 287 -21.72 29.07 -10.02
C GLU A 287 -21.35 30.29 -9.13
N PRO A 288 -22.27 31.23 -8.80
CA PRO A 288 -21.95 32.32 -7.88
C PRO A 288 -21.63 31.85 -6.46
N GLU A 289 -22.29 30.80 -5.96
CA GLU A 289 -21.97 30.24 -4.65
C GLU A 289 -20.60 29.56 -4.64
N LYS A 290 -20.26 28.89 -5.75
CA LYS A 290 -18.92 28.30 -5.97
C LYS A 290 -17.84 29.37 -6.15
N ALA A 291 -18.19 30.55 -6.71
CA ALA A 291 -17.24 31.63 -6.94
C ALA A 291 -16.56 32.09 -5.64
N LYS A 292 -17.32 32.22 -4.54
CA LYS A 292 -16.78 32.51 -3.19
C LYS A 292 -15.61 31.56 -2.84
N TYR A 293 -15.80 30.26 -3.04
CA TYR A 293 -14.77 29.27 -2.70
C TYR A 293 -13.62 29.24 -3.71
N ARG A 294 -13.86 29.62 -4.97
CA ARG A 294 -12.78 29.75 -5.96
C ARG A 294 -11.87 30.93 -5.63
N GLU A 295 -12.42 32.06 -5.19
CA GLU A 295 -11.63 33.20 -4.72
C GLU A 295 -10.77 32.81 -3.51
N LEU A 296 -11.35 32.09 -2.55
CA LEU A 296 -10.61 31.55 -1.41
C LEU A 296 -9.54 30.53 -1.82
N GLU A 297 -9.78 29.70 -2.84
CA GLU A 297 -8.77 28.79 -3.40
C GLU A 297 -7.60 29.57 -4.03
N VAL A 298 -7.89 30.65 -4.77
CA VAL A 298 -6.85 31.51 -5.36
C VAL A 298 -6.04 32.20 -4.27
N ALA A 299 -6.70 32.76 -3.24
CA ALA A 299 -6.03 33.35 -2.10
C ALA A 299 -5.12 32.34 -1.38
N ASP A 300 -5.57 31.10 -1.19
CA ASP A 300 -4.78 30.05 -0.53
C ASP A 300 -3.62 29.54 -1.40
N LYS A 301 -3.77 29.53 -2.73
CA LYS A 301 -2.64 29.29 -3.67
C LYS A 301 -1.58 30.38 -3.56
N ASN A 302 -1.99 31.64 -3.44
CA ASN A 302 -1.08 32.77 -3.27
C ASN A 302 -0.34 32.71 -1.93
N ARG A 303 -1.05 32.41 -0.84
CA ARG A 303 -0.44 32.14 0.48
C ARG A 303 0.58 31.01 0.37
N TYR A 304 0.20 29.87 -0.22
CA TYR A 304 1.10 28.73 -0.39
C TYR A 304 2.34 29.12 -1.20
N HIS A 305 2.19 29.91 -2.26
CA HIS A 305 3.32 30.37 -3.06
C HIS A 305 4.31 31.19 -2.24
N GLN A 306 3.82 32.17 -1.48
CA GLN A 306 4.64 33.04 -0.64
C GLN A 306 5.36 32.24 0.46
N GLU A 307 4.63 31.43 1.22
CA GLU A 307 5.22 30.59 2.26
C GLU A 307 6.22 29.58 1.69
N TYR A 308 5.95 29.01 0.51
CA TYR A 308 6.84 28.04 -0.11
C TYR A 308 8.17 28.70 -0.53
N LEU A 309 8.11 29.91 -1.09
CA LEU A 309 9.31 30.69 -1.40
C LEU A 309 10.09 31.05 -0.14
N GLU A 310 9.40 31.49 0.92
CA GLU A 310 10.03 31.87 2.19
C GLU A 310 10.72 30.69 2.89
N VAL A 311 10.05 29.53 2.95
CA VAL A 311 10.54 28.37 3.69
C VAL A 311 11.56 27.55 2.90
N TYR A 312 11.37 27.41 1.59
CA TYR A 312 12.20 26.53 0.76
C TYR A 312 13.17 27.26 -0.16
N GLY A 313 12.96 28.56 -0.44
CA GLY A 313 13.80 29.32 -1.37
C GLY A 313 13.65 28.91 -2.85
N GLU A 314 12.65 28.08 -3.17
CA GLU A 314 12.40 27.56 -4.52
C GLU A 314 10.96 27.85 -4.92
N GLU A 315 10.66 27.90 -6.22
CA GLU A 315 9.28 27.99 -6.69
C GLU A 315 8.54 26.65 -6.57
N PRO A 316 7.24 26.67 -6.25
CA PRO A 316 6.40 25.49 -6.34
C PRO A 316 6.41 24.83 -7.72
N GLY A 317 6.45 23.50 -7.73
CA GLY A 317 6.51 22.72 -8.98
C GLY A 317 5.32 22.88 -9.94
N PHE A 318 4.22 23.52 -9.56
CA PHE A 318 3.13 23.82 -10.50
C PHE A 318 3.36 25.13 -11.26
N ILE A 319 4.05 26.10 -10.65
CA ILE A 319 4.42 27.37 -11.30
C ILE A 319 5.54 27.12 -12.30
N THR A 320 6.57 26.38 -11.88
CA THR A 320 7.69 26.05 -12.77
C THR A 320 7.23 25.28 -14.02
N ARG A 321 6.20 24.44 -13.90
CA ARG A 321 5.58 23.75 -15.04
C ARG A 321 4.75 24.67 -15.92
N ALA A 322 4.02 25.62 -15.32
CA ALA A 322 3.26 26.62 -16.07
C ALA A 322 4.20 27.52 -16.87
N ASN A 323 5.22 28.09 -16.22
CA ASN A 323 6.25 28.91 -16.87
C ASN A 323 6.97 28.15 -17.98
N LYS A 324 7.28 26.86 -17.75
CA LYS A 324 7.89 26.01 -18.79
C LYS A 324 6.95 25.78 -19.98
N ALA A 325 5.67 25.55 -19.73
CA ALA A 325 4.68 25.37 -20.79
C ALA A 325 4.48 26.66 -21.61
N GLU A 326 4.53 27.82 -20.95
CA GLU A 326 4.49 29.14 -21.61
C GLU A 326 5.76 29.43 -22.43
N ALA A 327 6.93 29.00 -21.95
CA ALA A 327 8.19 29.16 -22.69
C ALA A 327 8.33 28.18 -23.89
N GLU A 328 7.59 27.07 -23.88
CA GLU A 328 7.55 26.09 -24.97
C GLU A 328 6.42 26.38 -25.99
N ALA A 329 5.53 27.34 -25.71
CA ALA A 329 4.42 27.78 -26.57
C ALA A 329 4.83 28.96 -27.46
#